data_AF-A0A9D4MWU8-F1
#
_entry.id   AF-A0A9D4MWU8-F1
#
_cell.length_a   1.000
_cell.length_b   1.000
_cell.length_c   1.000
_cell.angle_alpha   90.00
_cell.angle_beta   90.00
_cell.angle_gamma   90.00
#
_symmetry.space_group_name_H-M   'P 1'
#
loop_
_entity.id
_entity.type
_entity.pdbx_description
1 polymer ?
#
loop_
_entity_poly.entity_id
_entity_poly.type
_entity_poly.pdbx_seq_one_letter_code
_entity_poly.pdbx_strand_id
1 'polypeptide(L)' 'MHDPTRRVGVCSKLNSRWIGPFMIEKRIDDMVYLVRTSPDEPPKAVHIDRLLPYRGSKKPKWMV' A
#
# COMPACT_ATOMS: atom_id res chain seq x y z
N MET A 1 -1.12 2.09 0.47
CA MET A 1 -1.59 1.91 1.87
C MET A 1 -1.42 3.22 2.62
N HIS A 2 -2.43 3.65 3.37
CA HIS A 2 -2.36 4.88 4.16
C HIS A 2 -1.49 4.68 5.40
N ASP A 3 -0.42 5.46 5.50
CA ASP A 3 0.49 5.51 6.63
C ASP A 3 0.51 6.92 7.23
N PRO A 4 -0.09 7.13 8.41
CA PRO A 4 -0.13 8.44 9.05
C PRO A 4 1.17 8.80 9.79
N THR A 5 2.21 7.96 9.72
CA THR A 5 3.43 8.21 10.50
C THR A 5 4.21 9.41 9.99
N ARG A 6 4.76 10.19 10.93
CA ARG A 6 5.56 11.37 10.61
C ARG A 6 7.00 10.96 10.31
N ARG A 7 7.49 11.31 9.12
CA ARG A 7 8.91 11.15 8.76
C ARG A 7 9.71 12.35 9.26
N VAL A 8 10.82 12.09 9.96
CA VAL A 8 11.74 13.13 10.44
C VAL A 8 12.40 13.82 9.24
N GLY A 9 12.56 15.14 9.31
CA GLY A 9 13.18 15.92 8.24
C GLY A 9 12.29 16.20 7.02
N VAL A 10 11.01 15.76 7.02
CA VAL A 10 10.08 15.99 5.92
C VAL A 10 8.83 16.73 6.40
N CYS A 11 8.42 17.78 5.66
CA CYS A 11 7.18 18.49 5.96
C CYS A 11 5.96 17.58 5.75
N SER A 12 5.22 17.33 6.83
CA SER A 12 4.09 16.39 6.83
C SER A 12 2.91 16.80 5.93
N LYS A 13 2.83 18.09 5.59
CA LYS A 13 1.79 18.63 4.68
C LYS A 13 2.14 18.43 3.20
N LEU A 14 3.43 18.36 2.87
CA LEU A 14 3.92 18.19 1.50
C LEU A 14 4.25 16.74 1.17
N ASN A 15 4.29 15.86 2.18
CA ASN A 15 4.51 14.44 1.96
C ASN A 15 3.21 13.70 1.65
N SER A 16 3.29 12.71 0.76
CA SER A 16 2.20 11.75 0.56
C SER A 16 2.07 10.85 1.79
N ARG A 17 0.84 10.74 2.32
CA ARG A 17 0.48 9.73 3.34
C ARG A 17 0.26 8.34 2.75
N TRP A 18 0.27 8.23 1.42
CA TRP A 18 0.06 6.98 0.72
C TRP A 18 1.39 6.36 0.35
N ILE A 19 1.64 5.17 0.89
CA ILE A 19 2.80 4.35 0.54
C ILE A 19 2.42 3.42 -0.60
N GLY A 20 3.30 3.39 -1.61
CA GLY A 20 3.46 2.31 -2.58
C GLY A 20 2.30 2.09 -3.55
N PRO A 21 2.60 1.62 -4.77
CA PRO A 21 1.74 0.64 -5.42
C PRO A 21 1.92 -0.71 -4.72
N PHE A 22 0.82 -1.29 -4.29
CA PHE A 22 0.80 -2.66 -3.75
C PHE A 22 -0.14 -3.52 -4.58
N MET A 23 0.07 -4.83 -4.50
CA MET A 23 -0.80 -5.80 -5.15
C MET A 23 -1.74 -6.42 -4.13
N ILE A 24 -3.02 -6.49 -4.48
CA ILE A 24 -4.00 -7.27 -3.74
C ILE A 24 -3.85 -8.73 -4.18
N GLU A 25 -3.56 -9.61 -3.23
CA GLU A 25 -3.40 -11.05 -3.49
C GLU A 25 -4.72 -11.80 -3.28
N LYS A 26 -5.43 -11.47 -2.21
CA LYS A 26 -6.71 -12.11 -1.88
C LYS A 26 -7.63 -11.16 -1.14
N ARG A 27 -8.94 -11.29 -1.37
CA ARG A 27 -9.98 -10.70 -0.54
C ARG A 27 -10.36 -11.71 0.55
N ILE A 28 -10.15 -11.38 1.83
CA ILE A 28 -10.54 -12.26 2.94
C ILE A 28 -12.01 -12.02 3.28
N ASP A 29 -12.40 -10.75 3.32
CA ASP A 29 -13.74 -10.30 3.68
C ASP A 29 -14.11 -9.10 2.80
N ASP A 30 -15.33 -8.61 2.95
CA ASP A 30 -15.80 -7.49 2.15
C ASP A 30 -14.96 -6.23 2.31
N MET A 31 -14.48 -6.01 3.54
CA MET A 31 -13.72 -4.84 3.95
C MET A 31 -12.21 -5.10 4.08
N VAL A 32 -11.77 -6.36 4.10
CA VAL A 32 -10.37 -6.72 4.40
C VAL A 32 -9.71 -7.47 3.24
N TYR A 33 -8.59 -6.92 2.78
CA TYR A 33 -7.80 -7.44 1.67
C TYR A 33 -6.40 -7.81 2.13
N LEU A 34 -5.87 -8.91 1.61
CA LEU A 34 -4.46 -9.27 1.70
C LEU A 34 -3.68 -8.53 0.62
N VAL A 35 -2.68 -7.77 1.06
CA VAL A 35 -1.88 -6.90 0.23
C VAL A 35 -0.41 -7.29 0.35
N ARG A 36 0.23 -7.51 -0.79
CA ARG A 36 1.64 -7.86 -0.87
C ARG A 36 2.50 -6.62 -1.08
N THR A 37 3.50 -6.47 -0.22
CA THR A 37 4.44 -5.33 -0.21
C THR A 37 5.73 -5.67 -0.96
N SER A 38 6.22 -6.90 -0.78
CA SER A 38 7.48 -7.43 -1.32
C SER A 38 7.26 -8.89 -1.74
N PRO A 39 8.04 -9.45 -2.68
CA PRO A 39 7.93 -10.87 -3.05
C PRO A 39 8.28 -11.79 -1.88
N ASP A 40 9.20 -11.40 -1.01
CA ASP A 40 9.64 -12.27 0.09
C ASP A 40 8.85 -12.06 1.39
N GLU A 41 8.08 -10.96 1.47
CA GLU A 41 7.28 -10.69 2.66
C GLU A 41 5.90 -11.35 2.57
N PRO A 42 5.40 -11.93 3.67
CA PRO A 42 4.03 -12.42 3.73
C PRO A 42 3.04 -11.26 3.50
N PRO A 43 1.89 -11.53 2.85
CA PRO A 43 0.89 -10.51 2.63
C PRO A 43 0.28 -10.01 3.94
N LYS A 44 -0.04 -8.72 3.97
CA LYS A 44 -0.60 -8.04 5.16
C LYS A 44 -2.09 -7.82 4.95
N ALA A 45 -2.88 -8.05 5.99
CA ALA A 45 -4.31 -7.74 5.98
C ALA A 45 -4.53 -6.23 6.14
N VAL A 46 -5.27 -5.62 5.22
CA VAL A 46 -5.51 -4.17 5.16
C VAL A 46 -6.99 -3.90 4.91
N HIS A 47 -7.55 -2.97 5.68
CA HIS A 47 -8.91 -2.48 5.48
C HIS A 47 -9.02 -1.63 4.21
N ILE A 48 -10.16 -1.69 3.51
CA ILE A 48 -10.40 -0.97 2.25
C ILE A 48 -10.19 0.54 2.38
N ASP A 49 -10.58 1.17 3.50
CA ASP A 49 -10.37 2.61 3.75
C ASP A 49 -8.89 3.03 3.76
N ARG A 50 -7.98 2.08 3.98
CA ARG A 50 -6.52 2.32 3.94
C ARG A 50 -5.91 1.99 2.58
N LEU A 51 -6.72 1.67 1.58
CA LEU A 51 -6.31 1.42 0.21
C LEU A 51 -6.86 2.50 -0.72
N LEU A 52 -6.09 2.82 -1.75
CA LEU A 52 -6.54 3.65 -2.86
C LEU A 52 -6.23 2.93 -4.16
N PRO A 53 -7.16 2.95 -5.14
CA PRO A 53 -6.89 2.45 -6.47
C PRO A 53 -5.67 3.14 -7.09
N TYR A 54 -4.68 2.35 -7.48
CA TYR A 54 -3.48 2.86 -8.12
C TYR A 54 -3.77 3.20 -9.59
N ARG A 55 -3.62 4.47 -9.97
CA ARG A 55 -3.87 4.96 -11.34
C ARG A 55 -2.60 5.09 -12.20
N GLY A 56 -1.44 4.76 -11.65
CA GLY A 56 -0.17 4.88 -12.36
C GLY A 56 0.16 3.67 -13.22
N SER A 57 1.10 3.84 -14.14
CA SER A 57 1.65 2.77 -14.98
C SER A 57 2.88 2.09 -14.37
N LYS A 58 3.46 2.65 -13.29
CA LYS A 58 4.65 2.11 -12.63
C LYS A 58 4.27 0.92 -11.74
N LYS A 59 4.46 -0.28 -12.27
CA LYS A 59 4.34 -1.54 -11.52
C LYS A 59 5.56 -1.73 -10.62
N PRO A 60 5.42 -2.40 -9.46
CA PRO A 60 6.56 -2.74 -8.64
C PRO A 60 7.52 -3.67 -9.40
N LYS A 61 8.84 -3.50 -9.18
CA LYS A 61 9.91 -4.14 -9.94
C LYS A 61 9.90 -5.68 -9.86
N TRP A 62 9.46 -6.23 -8.73
CA TRP A 62 9.39 -7.68 -8.50
C TRP A 62 8.25 -8.39 -9.24
N MET A 63 7.46 -7.62 -9.99
CA MET A 63 6.33 -8.12 -10.76
C MET A 63 6.71 -8.47 -12.21
N VAL A 64 8.00 -8.36 -12.58
CA VAL A 64 8.57 -8.62 -13.91
C VAL A 64 9.40 -9.88 -13.88
#